data_AF-A0A842WYS4-F1
#
_entry.id   AF-A0A842WYS4-F1
#
_cell.length_a   1.000
_cell.length_b   1.000
_cell.length_c   1.000
_cell.angle_alpha   90.00
_cell.angle_beta   90.00
_cell.angle_gamma   90.00
#
_symmetry.space_group_name_H-M   'P 1'
#
loop_
_entity.id
_entity.type
_entity.pdbx_description
1 polymer ?
#
loop_
_entity_poly.entity_id
_entity_poly.type
_entity_poly.pdbx_seq_one_letter_code
_entity_poly.pdbx_strand_id
1 'polypeptide(L)'
;MGLFDRWRRKEKKKTKTVVKGREIMRVEAPERKPKTEEVEKTPESKEKIAKLIAEYQRLVERREELQRERSELTRRLDSGELTAIQFRKELMNRIQEAARITDGIRETSTALIELGHPGVAV
;
A
#
# COMPACT_ATOMS: atom_id res chain seq x y z
N MET A 1 -54.55 -10.08 3.90
CA MET A 1 -53.69 -10.18 2.70
C MET A 1 -52.40 -9.43 2.99
N GLY A 2 -51.27 -10.14 3.15
CA GLY A 2 -50.04 -9.61 3.73
C GLY A 2 -49.08 -8.99 2.69
N LEU A 3 -48.44 -7.88 3.07
CA LEU A 3 -47.49 -7.12 2.25
C LEU A 3 -46.21 -7.87 1.85
N PHE A 4 -45.95 -9.04 2.45
CA PHE A 4 -44.72 -9.84 2.23
C PHE A 4 -44.81 -10.84 1.07
N ASP A 5 -45.97 -11.00 0.44
CA ASP A 5 -46.15 -11.91 -0.72
C ASP A 5 -45.58 -11.37 -2.05
N ARG A 6 -45.10 -10.12 -2.05
CA ARG A 6 -44.64 -9.45 -3.28
C ARG A 6 -43.18 -9.73 -3.63
N TRP A 7 -42.37 -10.19 -2.66
CA TRP A 7 -40.94 -10.47 -2.87
C TRP A 7 -40.68 -11.89 -3.43
N ARG A 8 -41.54 -12.87 -3.10
CA ARG A 8 -41.37 -14.28 -3.52
C ARG A 8 -41.80 -14.57 -4.97
N ARG A 9 -42.30 -13.57 -5.71
CA ARG A 9 -42.92 -13.75 -7.05
C ARG A 9 -42.07 -13.28 -8.24
N LYS A 10 -40.75 -13.11 -8.06
CA LYS A 10 -39.84 -12.83 -9.17
C LYS A 10 -38.68 -13.82 -9.20
N GLU A 11 -38.96 -15.03 -9.64
CA GLU A 11 -37.94 -15.88 -10.23
C GLU A 11 -38.36 -16.38 -11.61
N LYS A 12 -37.34 -16.45 -12.48
CA LYS A 12 -37.30 -17.04 -13.82
C LYS A 12 -37.75 -16.16 -14.99
N LYS A 13 -36.89 -15.19 -15.33
CA LYS A 13 -36.52 -14.98 -16.74
C LYS A 13 -35.00 -15.05 -16.88
N LYS A 14 -34.53 -16.15 -17.45
CA LYS A 14 -33.14 -16.34 -17.89
C LYS A 14 -32.90 -15.43 -19.10
N THR A 15 -32.46 -14.20 -18.88
CA THR A 15 -31.85 -13.39 -19.94
C THR A 15 -30.34 -13.53 -19.82
N LYS A 16 -29.75 -14.33 -20.70
CA LYS A 16 -28.31 -14.35 -20.93
C LYS A 16 -27.91 -12.98 -21.49
N THR A 17 -27.59 -12.03 -20.64
CA THR A 17 -26.88 -10.82 -21.03
C THR A 17 -25.41 -11.19 -21.15
N VAL A 18 -24.94 -11.39 -22.38
CA VAL A 18 -23.51 -11.40 -22.69
C VAL A 18 -23.01 -9.99 -22.34
N VAL A 19 -22.39 -9.85 -21.16
CA VAL A 19 -21.71 -8.61 -20.78
C VAL A 19 -20.46 -8.57 -21.66
N LYS A 20 -20.56 -7.81 -22.76
CA LYS A 20 -19.40 -7.45 -23.58
C LYS A 20 -18.45 -6.71 -22.65
N GLY A 21 -17.34 -7.37 -22.30
CA GLY A 21 -16.32 -6.79 -21.44
C GLY A 21 -15.97 -5.41 -22.00
N ARG A 22 -16.18 -4.36 -21.20
CA ARG A 22 -15.57 -3.07 -21.47
C ARG A 22 -14.07 -3.35 -21.44
N GLU A 23 -13.44 -3.38 -22.60
CA GLU A 23 -11.99 -3.27 -22.70
C GLU A 23 -11.62 -2.03 -21.91
N ILE A 24 -10.96 -2.26 -20.78
CA ILE A 24 -10.37 -1.20 -19.99
C ILE A 24 -9.22 -0.73 -20.87
N MET A 25 -9.46 0.32 -21.68
CA MET A 25 -8.38 1.04 -22.34
C MET A 25 -7.46 1.52 -21.22
N ARG A 26 -6.39 0.77 -20.98
CA ARG A 26 -5.25 1.25 -20.19
C ARG A 26 -4.71 2.41 -21.01
N VAL A 27 -5.13 3.62 -20.65
CA VAL A 27 -4.43 4.82 -21.09
C VAL A 27 -3.04 4.68 -20.49
N GLU A 28 -2.09 4.26 -21.31
CA GLU A 28 -0.67 4.30 -20.94
C GLU A 28 -0.39 5.75 -20.54
N ALA A 29 -0.12 5.95 -19.24
CA ALA A 29 0.29 7.24 -18.75
C ALA A 29 1.53 7.65 -19.57
N PRO A 30 1.64 8.90 -20.03
CA PRO A 30 2.80 9.33 -20.79
C PRO A 30 4.05 9.04 -19.93
N GLU A 31 4.94 8.21 -20.46
CA GLU A 31 6.23 7.93 -19.86
C GLU A 31 6.91 9.28 -19.60
N ARG A 32 6.93 9.70 -18.34
CA ARG A 32 7.71 10.85 -17.92
C ARG A 32 9.16 10.43 -18.06
N LYS A 33 9.75 10.67 -19.24
CA LYS A 33 11.19 10.59 -19.41
C LYS A 33 11.80 11.50 -18.33
N PRO A 34 12.54 10.97 -17.36
CA PRO A 34 13.22 11.82 -16.41
C PRO A 34 14.19 12.66 -17.26
N LYS A 35 14.04 13.99 -17.20
CA LYS A 35 15.15 14.86 -17.55
C LYS A 35 16.27 14.51 -16.58
N THR A 36 17.21 13.68 -17.01
CA THR A 36 18.52 13.56 -16.39
C THR A 36 19.24 14.88 -16.64
N GLU A 37 18.83 15.91 -15.93
CA GLU A 37 19.74 17.00 -15.62
C GLU A 37 20.78 16.35 -14.71
N GLU A 38 21.97 16.12 -15.26
CA GLU A 38 23.14 15.69 -14.53
C GLU A 38 23.48 16.82 -13.54
N VAL A 39 22.78 16.83 -12.40
CA VAL A 39 23.13 17.68 -11.28
C VAL A 39 24.50 17.19 -10.85
N GLU A 40 25.53 18.03 -11.01
CA GLU A 40 26.87 17.73 -10.53
C GLU A 40 26.79 17.45 -9.02
N LYS A 41 26.80 16.16 -8.66
CA LYS A 41 26.62 15.74 -7.26
C LYS A 41 27.91 16.05 -6.51
N THR A 42 27.88 17.09 -5.67
CA THR A 42 28.93 17.36 -4.69
C THR A 42 29.17 16.10 -3.82
N PRO A 43 30.38 15.87 -3.29
CA PRO A 43 30.66 14.72 -2.42
C PRO A 43 29.68 14.66 -1.23
N GLU A 44 29.32 15.81 -0.65
CA GLU A 44 28.31 15.93 0.41
C GLU A 44 26.92 15.43 -0.03
N SER A 45 26.52 15.73 -1.27
CA SER A 45 25.25 15.24 -1.83
C SER A 45 25.26 13.74 -2.02
N LYS A 46 26.39 13.14 -2.41
CA LYS A 46 26.53 11.68 -2.57
C LYS A 46 26.39 10.95 -1.23
N GLU A 47 26.99 11.48 -0.16
CA GLU A 47 26.84 10.93 1.19
C GLU A 47 25.41 11.05 1.71
N LYS A 48 24.75 12.19 1.46
CA LYS A 48 23.35 12.40 1.84
C LYS A 48 22.42 11.44 1.10
N ILE A 49 22.65 11.22 -0.19
CA ILE A 49 21.92 10.23 -0.99
C ILE A 49 22.12 8.82 -0.42
N ALA A 50 23.35 8.42 -0.11
CA ALA A 50 23.62 7.09 0.45
C ALA A 50 22.89 6.86 1.78
N LYS A 51 22.84 7.89 2.65
CA LYS A 51 22.08 7.85 3.91
C LYS A 51 20.59 7.70 3.68
N LEU A 52 20.02 8.48 2.76
CA LEU A 52 18.59 8.43 2.42
C LEU A 52 18.19 7.09 1.78
N ILE A 53 19.05 6.47 0.96
CA ILE A 53 18.82 5.14 0.42
C ILE A 53 18.80 4.09 1.53
N ALA A 54 19.78 4.14 2.44
CA ALA A 54 19.84 3.21 3.56
C ALA A 54 18.62 3.36 4.48
N GLU A 55 18.16 4.59 4.72
CA GLU A 55 16.94 4.86 5.48
C GLU A 55 15.69 4.32 4.77
N TYR A 56 15.55 4.60 3.48
CA TYR A 56 14.47 4.06 2.66
C TYR A 56 14.41 2.53 2.72
N GLN A 57 15.54 1.85 2.56
CA GLN A 57 15.62 0.39 2.62
C GLN A 57 15.17 -0.15 3.98
N ARG A 58 15.63 0.46 5.09
CA ARG A 58 15.19 0.09 6.44
C ARG A 58 13.68 0.26 6.64
N LEU A 59 13.11 1.33 6.09
CA LEU A 59 11.67 1.58 6.18
C LEU A 59 10.87 0.54 5.38
N VAL A 60 11.35 0.16 4.20
CA VAL A 60 10.74 -0.91 3.39
C VAL A 60 10.81 -2.25 4.11
N GLU A 61 11.98 -2.62 4.66
CA GLU A 61 12.14 -3.84 5.45
C GLU A 61 11.18 -3.86 6.65
N ARG A 62 11.10 -2.77 7.41
CA ARG A 62 10.18 -2.67 8.55
C ARG A 62 8.71 -2.78 8.14
N ARG A 63 8.34 -2.25 6.97
CA ARG A 63 6.99 -2.40 6.42
C ARG A 63 6.66 -3.87 6.13
N GLU A 64 7.61 -4.64 5.60
CA GLU A 64 7.42 -6.07 5.36
C GLU A 64 7.29 -6.86 6.67
N GLU A 65 8.12 -6.54 7.66
CA GLU A 65 8.01 -7.13 9.00
C GLU A 65 6.64 -6.89 9.62
N LEU A 66 6.11 -5.67 9.53
CA LEU A 66 4.77 -5.35 10.03
C LEU A 66 3.66 -6.19 9.37
N GLN A 67 3.81 -6.54 8.09
CA GLN A 67 2.87 -7.44 7.42
C GLN A 67 2.93 -8.88 7.98
N ARG A 68 4.14 -9.36 8.30
CA ARG A 68 4.33 -10.66 8.95
C ARG A 68 3.76 -10.63 10.37
N GLU A 69 4.07 -9.61 11.16
CA GLU A 69 3.56 -9.42 12.51
C GLU A 69 2.03 -9.34 12.56
N ARG A 70 1.39 -8.66 11.60
CA ARG A 70 -0.08 -8.62 11.49
C ARG A 70 -0.67 -10.00 11.25
N SER A 71 -0.01 -10.81 10.43
CA SER A 71 -0.44 -12.19 10.16
C SER A 71 -0.30 -13.06 11.40
N GLU A 72 0.80 -12.91 12.14
CA GLU A 72 1.03 -13.59 13.43
C GLU A 72 0.02 -13.17 14.49
N LEU A 73 -0.30 -11.89 14.61
CA LEU A 73 -1.34 -11.40 15.53
C LEU A 73 -2.68 -12.06 15.30
N THR A 74 -3.04 -12.22 14.03
CA THR A 74 -4.30 -12.86 13.65
C THR A 74 -4.29 -14.33 14.09
N ARG A 75 -3.18 -15.04 13.85
CA ARG A 75 -3.02 -16.42 14.31
C ARG A 75 -3.11 -16.56 15.83
N ARG A 76 -2.51 -15.63 16.59
CA ARG A 76 -2.57 -15.63 18.06
C ARG A 76 -3.96 -15.30 18.61
N LEU A 77 -4.74 -14.49 17.89
CA LEU A 77 -6.15 -14.29 18.22
C LEU A 77 -6.95 -15.57 17.97
N ASP A 78 -6.72 -16.23 16.83
CA ASP A 78 -7.40 -17.46 16.45
C ASP A 78 -7.05 -18.64 17.38
N SER A 79 -5.81 -18.70 17.88
CA SER A 79 -5.38 -19.70 18.88
C SER A 79 -5.87 -19.41 20.29
N GLY A 80 -6.46 -18.23 20.53
CA GLY A 80 -6.93 -17.80 21.85
C GLY A 80 -5.83 -17.35 22.80
N GLU A 81 -4.58 -17.22 22.34
CA GLU A 81 -3.46 -16.66 23.11
C GLU A 81 -3.68 -15.17 23.44
N LEU A 82 -4.43 -14.47 22.58
CA LEU A 82 -4.74 -13.06 22.72
C LEU A 82 -6.25 -12.85 22.93
N THR A 83 -6.59 -12.00 23.91
CA THR A 83 -7.97 -11.51 24.02
C THR A 83 -8.29 -10.51 22.91
N ALA A 84 -9.56 -10.39 22.53
CA ALA A 84 -10.01 -9.42 21.53
C ALA A 84 -9.70 -7.95 21.90
N ILE A 85 -9.51 -7.64 23.18
CA ILE A 85 -9.12 -6.30 23.65
C ILE A 85 -7.62 -6.08 23.42
N GLN A 86 -6.78 -7.04 23.79
CA GLN A 86 -5.34 -6.95 23.57
C GLN A 86 -5.02 -6.92 22.08
N PHE A 87 -5.66 -7.78 21.28
CA PHE A 87 -5.52 -7.78 19.82
C PHE A 87 -5.85 -6.41 19.22
N ARG A 88 -6.94 -5.76 19.63
CA ARG A 88 -7.31 -4.43 19.11
C ARG A 88 -6.27 -3.36 19.44
N LYS A 89 -5.71 -3.35 20.65
CA LYS A 89 -4.65 -2.41 21.03
C LYS A 89 -3.39 -2.64 20.20
N GLU A 90 -2.98 -3.90 20.10
CA GLU A 90 -1.80 -4.31 19.35
C GLU A 90 -1.91 -4.06 17.84
N LEU A 91 -3.10 -4.26 17.28
CA LEU A 91 -3.41 -3.95 15.89
C LEU A 91 -3.36 -2.44 15.64
N MET A 92 -3.94 -1.63 16.54
CA MET A 92 -3.91 -0.17 16.40
C MET A 92 -2.49 0.39 16.46
N ASN A 93 -1.65 -0.12 17.36
CA ASN A 93 -0.24 0.30 17.43
C ASN A 93 0.48 0.02 16.10
N ARG A 94 0.29 -1.18 15.52
CA ARG A 94 0.91 -1.55 14.23
C ARG A 94 0.35 -0.76 13.05
N ILE A 95 -0.94 -0.39 13.07
CA ILE A 95 -1.53 0.51 12.07
C ILE A 95 -0.87 1.90 12.14
N GLN A 96 -0.71 2.44 13.35
CA GLN A 96 -0.05 3.73 13.56
C GLN A 96 1.42 3.69 13.12
N GLU A 97 2.13 2.61 13.42
CA GLU A 97 3.51 2.40 12.99
C GLU A 97 3.61 2.31 11.45
N ALA A 98 2.73 1.54 10.82
CA ALA A 98 2.67 1.42 9.35
C ALA A 98 2.38 2.76 8.67
N ALA A 99 1.53 3.60 9.27
CA ALA A 99 1.28 4.96 8.78
C ALA A 99 2.55 5.81 8.82
N ARG A 100 3.26 5.84 9.95
CA ARG A 100 4.53 6.56 10.11
C ARG A 100 5.60 6.08 9.12
N ILE A 101 5.70 4.77 8.91
CA ILE A 101 6.64 4.20 7.94
C ILE A 101 6.27 4.61 6.52
N THR A 102 4.98 4.60 6.18
CA THR A 102 4.52 5.04 4.85
C THR A 102 4.85 6.50 4.59
N ASP A 103 4.67 7.36 5.60
CA ASP A 103 5.03 8.77 5.51
C ASP A 103 6.55 8.95 5.39
N GLY A 104 7.35 8.22 6.19
CA GLY A 104 8.81 8.23 6.07
C GLY A 104 9.32 7.76 4.71
N ILE A 105 8.70 6.74 4.10
CA ILE A 105 9.02 6.28 2.74
C ILE A 105 8.73 7.38 1.72
N ARG A 106 7.62 8.11 1.87
CA ARG A 106 7.27 9.23 0.99
C ARG A 106 8.23 10.40 1.15
N GLU A 107 8.61 10.74 2.37
CA GLU A 107 9.55 11.83 2.65
C GLU A 107 10.95 11.51 2.10
N THR A 108 11.47 10.32 2.39
CA THR A 108 12.79 9.88 1.90
C THR A 108 12.83 9.76 0.38
N SER A 109 11.78 9.22 -0.25
CA SER A 109 11.69 9.15 -1.71
C SER A 109 11.59 10.54 -2.35
N THR A 110 10.85 11.47 -1.76
CA THR A 110 10.77 12.86 -2.24
C THR A 110 12.15 13.54 -2.14
N ALA A 111 12.83 13.40 -1.00
CA ALA A 111 14.18 13.94 -0.81
C ALA A 111 15.21 13.35 -1.79
N LEU A 112 15.07 12.06 -2.14
CA LEU A 112 15.92 11.42 -3.16
C LEU A 112 15.65 11.97 -4.57
N ILE A 113 14.38 12.24 -4.90
CA ILE A 113 13.99 12.86 -6.17
C ILE A 113 14.54 14.28 -6.28
N GLU A 114 14.44 15.09 -5.21
CA GLU A 114 14.99 16.45 -5.15
C GLU A 114 16.52 16.48 -5.37
N LEU A 115 17.22 15.44 -4.93
CA LEU A 115 18.66 15.28 -5.11
C LEU A 115 19.04 14.69 -6.50
N GLY A 116 18.09 14.60 -7.42
CA GLY A 116 18.33 14.06 -8.76
C GLY A 116 18.66 12.57 -8.76
N HIS A 117 18.20 11.82 -7.75
CA HIS A 117 18.17 10.37 -7.83
C HIS A 117 16.86 9.95 -8.52
N PRO A 118 16.89 9.17 -9.63
CA PRO A 118 15.68 8.59 -10.16
C PRO A 118 14.96 7.83 -9.04
N GLY A 119 13.69 8.19 -8.82
CA GLY A 119 12.93 7.81 -7.65
C GLY A 119 13.03 6.31 -7.35
N VAL A 120 13.24 5.98 -6.08
CA VAL A 120 13.23 4.59 -5.62
C VAL A 120 11.79 4.11 -5.75
N ALA A 121 11.55 3.13 -6.63
CA ALA A 121 10.22 2.67 -6.98
C ALA A 121 9.48 2.16 -5.73
N VAL A 122 8.33 2.79 -5.44
CA VAL A 122 7.37 2.41 -4.39
C VAL A 122 6.52 1.22 -4.83
#